data_AF-A0A933D2G0-F1
#
_entry.id   AF-A0A933D2G0-F1
#
_cell.length_a   1.000
_cell.length_b   1.000
_cell.length_c   1.000
_cell.angle_alpha   90.00
_cell.angle_beta   90.00
_cell.angle_gamma   90.00
#
_symmetry.space_group_name_H-M   'P 1'
#
loop_
_entity.id
_entity.type
_entity.pdbx_description
1 polymer ?
#
loop_
_entity_poly.entity_id
_entity_poly.type
_entity_poly.pdbx_seq_one_letter_code
_entity_poly.pdbx_strand_id
1 'polypeptide(L)'
;MNENNEIWDEFKWEEFMKEQDKKVDRYMELFYRYQDHPDRDEIIAREMGWTWLLEHESEDADASIFDDEEGEEGEEWKLAAGVSDESFEHDDFRNNPLYQKTYQFALRAVKFVDQLPEKKREDSSVVDFISNATIAGAKIAGGTGLGEDLDELGGNIAYCKRGLAAANLAIAALHEMKEKRIINDKTYFDLVKDATEVRDAIALHIVELREKFYRGV
;
A
#
# COMPACT_ATOMS: atom_id res chain seq x y z
N MET A 1 -14.16 -17.06 12.46
CA MET A 1 -14.13 -18.09 11.40
C MET A 1 -15.26 -17.81 10.42
N ASN A 2 -14.95 -17.40 9.19
CA ASN A 2 -15.96 -17.27 8.13
C ASN A 2 -16.57 -18.65 7.83
N GLU A 3 -17.88 -18.71 7.66
CA GLU A 3 -18.69 -19.95 7.63
C GLU A 3 -18.40 -20.94 6.48
N ASN A 4 -17.38 -20.72 5.64
CA ASN A 4 -17.13 -21.57 4.45
C ASN A 4 -15.68 -22.04 4.21
N ASN A 5 -14.69 -21.63 5.01
CA ASN A 5 -13.29 -22.09 4.87
C ASN A 5 -12.74 -22.03 3.41
N GLU A 6 -13.21 -21.05 2.62
CA GLU A 6 -12.88 -20.92 1.22
C GLU A 6 -11.54 -20.19 1.06
N ILE A 7 -10.57 -20.81 0.39
CA ILE A 7 -9.30 -20.18 0.03
C ILE A 7 -9.55 -19.13 -1.06
N TRP A 8 -9.22 -17.87 -0.78
CA TRP A 8 -9.38 -16.77 -1.73
C TRP A 8 -8.20 -16.71 -2.69
N ASP A 9 -8.49 -16.63 -3.99
CA ASP A 9 -7.48 -16.36 -5.00
C ASP A 9 -7.15 -14.86 -5.10
N GLU A 10 -6.15 -14.53 -5.92
CA GLU A 10 -5.71 -13.15 -6.16
C GLU A 10 -6.82 -12.21 -6.70
N PHE A 11 -7.90 -12.74 -7.26
CA PHE A 11 -8.97 -11.94 -7.84
C PHE A 11 -10.01 -11.57 -6.78
N LYS A 12 -10.39 -12.52 -5.91
CA LYS A 12 -11.25 -12.24 -4.76
C LYS A 12 -10.60 -11.26 -3.79
N TRP A 13 -9.32 -11.47 -3.50
CA TRP A 13 -8.53 -10.53 -2.70
C TRP A 13 -8.49 -9.13 -3.32
N GLU A 14 -8.32 -9.03 -4.63
CA GLU A 14 -8.33 -7.72 -5.30
C GLU A 14 -9.69 -7.03 -5.23
N GLU A 15 -10.80 -7.75 -5.40
CA GLU A 15 -12.14 -7.16 -5.26
C GLU A 15 -12.40 -6.69 -3.82
N PHE A 16 -12.03 -7.50 -2.83
CA PHE A 16 -12.10 -7.12 -1.41
C PHE A 16 -11.28 -5.86 -1.12
N MET A 17 -10.05 -5.79 -1.61
CA MET A 17 -9.20 -4.62 -1.41
C MET A 17 -9.76 -3.37 -2.11
N LYS A 18 -10.33 -3.49 -3.32
CA LYS A 18 -11.02 -2.36 -3.97
C LYS A 18 -12.20 -1.85 -3.16
N GLU A 19 -12.92 -2.72 -2.47
CA GLU A 19 -14.00 -2.31 -1.57
C GLU A 19 -13.45 -1.55 -0.36
N GLN A 20 -12.31 -1.96 0.20
CA GLN A 20 -11.65 -1.20 1.26
C GLN A 20 -11.15 0.15 0.75
N ASP A 21 -10.56 0.21 -0.45
CA ASP A 21 -10.10 1.48 -1.06
C ASP A 21 -11.26 2.48 -1.21
N LYS A 22 -12.47 2.02 -1.60
CA LYS A 22 -13.67 2.89 -1.66
C LYS A 22 -14.07 3.48 -0.30
N LYS A 23 -13.86 2.73 0.79
CA LYS A 23 -14.13 3.25 2.15
C LYS A 23 -13.12 4.33 2.51
N VAL A 24 -11.85 4.13 2.17
CA VAL A 24 -10.79 5.14 2.36
C VAL A 24 -11.09 6.40 1.54
N ASP A 25 -11.48 6.25 0.26
CA ASP A 25 -11.85 7.38 -0.60
C ASP A 25 -13.02 8.18 -0.01
N ARG A 26 -14.05 7.48 0.50
CA ARG A 26 -15.20 8.10 1.16
C ARG A 26 -14.79 8.85 2.43
N TYR A 27 -13.93 8.26 3.26
CA TYR A 27 -13.37 8.92 4.43
C TYR A 27 -12.61 10.19 4.04
N MET A 28 -11.73 10.12 3.05
CA MET A 28 -10.96 11.28 2.59
C MET A 28 -11.88 12.39 2.04
N GLU A 29 -12.92 12.04 1.29
CA GLU A 29 -13.92 13.01 0.82
C GLU A 29 -14.60 13.75 1.99
N LEU A 30 -15.04 13.01 3.00
CA LEU A 30 -15.68 13.58 4.18
C LEU A 30 -14.68 14.43 4.99
N PHE A 31 -13.45 13.95 5.16
CA PHE A 31 -12.39 14.69 5.83
C PHE A 31 -12.14 16.03 5.15
N TYR A 32 -11.96 16.07 3.83
CA TYR A 32 -11.78 17.33 3.10
C TYR A 32 -12.99 18.26 3.19
N ARG A 33 -14.21 17.71 3.20
CA ARG A 33 -15.45 18.50 3.31
C ARG A 33 -15.61 19.16 4.68
N TYR A 34 -15.22 18.45 5.74
CA TYR A 34 -15.45 18.88 7.13
C TYR A 34 -14.18 19.27 7.89
N GLN A 35 -13.04 19.43 7.21
CA GLN A 35 -11.74 19.71 7.85
C GLN A 35 -11.75 20.90 8.81
N ASP A 36 -12.57 21.92 8.53
CA ASP A 36 -12.70 23.14 9.34
C ASP A 36 -13.90 23.11 10.31
N HIS A 37 -14.66 22.01 10.38
CA HIS A 37 -15.83 21.88 11.23
C HIS A 37 -15.42 21.45 12.66
N PRO A 38 -15.93 22.09 13.73
CA PRO A 38 -15.57 21.71 15.10
C PRO A 38 -15.92 20.26 15.44
N ASP A 39 -17.07 19.78 14.93
CA ASP A 39 -17.55 18.40 15.14
C ASP A 39 -17.18 17.45 13.98
N ARG A 40 -16.06 17.69 13.29
CA ARG A 40 -15.63 16.92 12.11
C ARG A 40 -15.68 15.41 12.35
N ASP A 41 -15.06 14.95 13.43
CA ASP A 41 -14.88 13.52 13.69
C ASP A 41 -16.21 12.83 14.00
N GLU A 42 -17.11 13.50 14.74
CA GLU A 42 -18.47 13.00 14.99
C GLU A 42 -19.29 12.86 13.70
N ILE A 43 -19.21 13.86 12.81
CA ILE A 43 -19.89 13.83 11.51
C ILE A 43 -19.34 12.69 10.66
N ILE A 44 -18.01 12.56 10.57
CA ILE A 44 -17.37 11.49 9.79
C ILE A 44 -17.76 10.12 10.34
N ALA A 45 -17.70 9.92 11.66
CA ALA A 45 -18.04 8.65 12.29
C ALA A 45 -19.49 8.24 11.96
N ARG A 46 -20.46 9.15 12.09
CA ARG A 46 -21.86 8.88 11.73
C ARG A 46 -22.04 8.56 10.25
N GLU A 47 -21.40 9.32 9.37
CA GLU A 47 -21.48 9.13 7.91
C GLU A 47 -20.84 7.81 7.46
N MET A 48 -19.71 7.44 8.08
CA MET A 48 -19.02 6.18 7.83
C MET A 48 -19.72 4.97 8.48
N GLY A 49 -20.73 5.21 9.33
CA GLY A 49 -21.41 4.17 10.10
C GLY A 49 -20.60 3.69 11.31
N TRP A 50 -19.51 4.38 11.64
CA TRP A 50 -18.62 4.13 12.77
C TRP A 50 -19.17 4.72 14.08
N THR A 51 -20.47 4.60 14.31
CA THR A 51 -21.13 5.23 15.46
C THR A 51 -20.67 4.67 16.80
N TRP A 52 -20.11 3.45 16.81
CA TRP A 52 -19.51 2.86 18.00
C TRP A 52 -18.32 3.67 18.54
N LEU A 53 -17.57 4.38 17.67
CA LEU A 53 -16.49 5.28 18.09
C LEU A 53 -16.99 6.44 18.96
N LEU A 54 -18.28 6.79 18.82
CA LEU A 54 -18.91 7.87 19.59
C LEU A 54 -19.50 7.37 20.92
N GLU A 55 -19.67 6.06 21.08
CA GLU A 55 -20.23 5.47 22.28
C GLU A 55 -19.17 5.29 23.39
N HIS A 56 -17.89 5.31 23.04
CA HIS A 56 -16.74 5.14 23.95
C HIS A 56 -16.11 6.45 24.45
N GLU A 57 -16.67 7.61 24.10
CA GLU A 57 -16.09 8.94 24.34
C GLU A 57 -16.25 9.47 25.80
N SER A 58 -16.30 8.60 26.81
CA SER A 58 -16.58 9.03 28.20
C SER A 58 -15.39 9.09 29.16
N GLU A 59 -14.21 8.52 28.89
CA GLU A 59 -13.05 8.66 29.80
C GLU A 59 -11.72 8.72 29.01
N ASP A 60 -11.16 9.93 28.89
CA ASP A 60 -9.75 10.24 28.55
C ASP A 60 -9.15 9.66 27.25
N ALA A 61 -9.71 9.98 26.08
CA ALA A 61 -9.09 9.66 24.79
C ALA A 61 -8.61 10.93 24.04
N ASP A 62 -7.30 11.17 24.07
CA ASP A 62 -6.60 11.94 23.03
C ASP A 62 -6.58 11.05 21.76
N ALA A 63 -7.76 10.89 21.15
CA ALA A 63 -7.96 10.00 20.00
C ALA A 63 -7.42 10.66 18.73
N SER A 64 -6.10 10.70 18.61
CA SER A 64 -5.46 10.66 17.31
C SER A 64 -5.91 9.38 16.61
N ILE A 65 -6.65 9.51 15.51
CA ILE A 65 -7.03 8.41 14.58
C ILE A 65 -5.80 7.63 14.06
N PHE A 66 -4.59 8.11 14.36
CA PHE A 66 -3.30 7.54 13.99
C PHE A 66 -2.47 7.06 15.19
N ASP A 67 -3.01 7.02 16.41
CA ASP A 67 -2.26 6.45 17.52
C ASP A 67 -2.27 4.92 17.42
N ASP A 68 -1.09 4.37 17.18
CA ASP A 68 -0.76 2.97 16.95
C ASP A 68 -0.77 2.20 18.30
N GLU A 69 -1.78 2.44 19.15
CA GLU A 69 -2.01 1.62 20.33
C GLU A 69 -2.63 0.30 19.89
N GLU A 70 -1.99 -0.81 20.28
CA GLU A 70 -2.37 -2.21 20.07
C GLU A 70 -3.80 -2.51 20.56
N GLY A 71 -4.79 -2.06 19.81
CA GLY A 71 -6.19 -2.46 19.93
C GLY A 71 -6.59 -3.35 18.76
N GLU A 72 -7.46 -4.34 19.00
CA GLU A 72 -8.12 -5.14 17.95
C GLU A 72 -8.95 -4.28 16.97
N GLU A 73 -9.11 -2.97 17.24
CA GLU A 73 -9.91 -2.03 16.48
C GLU A 73 -9.13 -1.43 15.31
N GLY A 74 -9.57 -1.74 14.09
CA GLY A 74 -8.82 -1.50 12.85
C GLY A 74 -8.43 -2.78 12.12
N GLU A 75 -8.62 -3.94 12.77
CA GLU A 75 -8.30 -5.26 12.24
C GLU A 75 -9.52 -6.03 11.70
N GLU A 76 -10.69 -5.38 11.62
CA GLU A 76 -11.91 -5.97 11.07
C GLU A 76 -11.71 -6.55 9.66
N TRP A 77 -10.80 -5.95 8.89
CA TRP A 77 -10.44 -6.43 7.56
C TRP A 77 -9.72 -7.79 7.61
N LYS A 78 -8.94 -8.09 8.67
CA LYS A 78 -8.31 -9.41 8.88
C LYS A 78 -9.39 -10.48 9.06
N LEU A 79 -10.37 -10.23 9.93
CA LEU A 79 -11.52 -11.12 10.12
C LEU A 79 -12.33 -11.31 8.83
N ALA A 80 -12.58 -10.22 8.10
CA ALA A 80 -13.31 -10.27 6.83
C ALA A 80 -12.55 -11.09 5.77
N ALA A 81 -11.22 -10.96 5.73
CA ALA A 81 -10.36 -11.67 4.81
C ALA A 81 -9.93 -13.06 5.30
N GLY A 82 -10.29 -13.44 6.53
CA GLY A 82 -9.90 -14.72 7.13
C GLY A 82 -8.44 -14.81 7.55
N VAL A 83 -7.73 -13.69 7.66
CA VAL A 83 -6.32 -13.62 8.08
C VAL A 83 -6.25 -13.61 9.60
N SER A 84 -5.25 -14.29 10.16
CA SER A 84 -5.02 -14.38 11.60
C SER A 84 -3.99 -13.34 12.08
N ASP A 85 -3.90 -13.10 13.39
CA ASP A 85 -2.82 -12.25 13.92
C ASP A 85 -1.44 -12.89 13.80
N GLU A 86 -1.39 -14.22 13.84
CA GLU A 86 -0.17 -15.01 13.64
C GLU A 86 0.40 -14.85 12.21
N SER A 87 -0.44 -14.45 11.25
CA SER A 87 -0.06 -14.20 9.85
C SER A 87 1.00 -13.09 9.72
N PHE A 88 0.94 -12.09 10.60
CA PHE A 88 1.90 -10.97 10.64
C PHE A 88 3.11 -11.21 11.55
N GLU A 89 3.18 -12.36 12.25
CA GLU A 89 4.36 -12.82 12.99
C GLU A 89 5.41 -13.50 12.09
N HIS A 90 5.23 -13.47 10.76
CA HIS A 90 6.20 -13.98 9.80
C HIS A 90 7.54 -13.25 9.91
N ASP A 91 8.62 -14.00 9.61
CA ASP A 91 10.03 -13.56 9.59
C ASP A 91 10.14 -12.11 9.08
N ASP A 92 10.79 -11.22 9.86
CA ASP A 92 10.80 -9.77 9.62
C ASP A 92 10.89 -9.46 8.13
N PHE A 93 9.78 -8.99 7.52
CA PHE A 93 9.67 -8.77 6.07
C PHE A 93 10.80 -7.90 5.53
N ARG A 94 11.47 -7.13 6.41
CA ARG A 94 12.69 -6.36 6.12
C ARG A 94 13.85 -7.22 5.62
N ASN A 95 13.86 -8.53 5.89
CA ASN A 95 14.84 -9.49 5.38
C ASN A 95 14.50 -10.03 3.99
N ASN A 96 13.27 -9.82 3.51
CA ASN A 96 12.87 -10.28 2.17
C ASN A 96 13.69 -9.53 1.09
N PRO A 97 14.40 -10.25 0.19
CA PRO A 97 15.25 -9.61 -0.83
C PRO A 97 14.48 -8.71 -1.80
N LEU A 98 13.23 -9.06 -2.13
CA LEU A 98 12.38 -8.23 -2.99
C LEU A 98 11.98 -6.94 -2.26
N TYR A 99 11.56 -7.05 -1.00
CA TYR A 99 11.28 -5.87 -0.18
C TYR A 99 12.51 -4.96 -0.11
N GLN A 100 13.69 -5.49 0.24
CA GLN A 100 14.92 -4.69 0.29
C GLN A 100 15.21 -3.98 -1.03
N LYS A 101 15.04 -4.66 -2.17
CA LYS A 101 15.23 -4.07 -3.50
C LYS A 101 14.28 -2.90 -3.74
N THR A 102 12.99 -3.07 -3.43
CA THR A 102 11.98 -2.01 -3.58
C THR A 102 12.21 -0.85 -2.62
N TYR A 103 12.59 -1.13 -1.37
CA TYR A 103 12.90 -0.14 -0.35
C TYR A 103 14.12 0.71 -0.72
N GLN A 104 15.20 0.08 -1.22
CA GLN A 104 16.38 0.81 -1.69
C GLN A 104 16.05 1.73 -2.87
N PHE A 105 15.21 1.27 -3.80
CA PHE A 105 14.72 2.10 -4.89
C PHE A 105 13.88 3.29 -4.38
N ALA A 106 12.96 3.06 -3.45
CA ALA A 106 12.18 4.14 -2.82
C ALA A 106 13.07 5.17 -2.12
N LEU A 107 14.05 4.73 -1.33
CA LEU A 107 15.02 5.64 -0.68
C LEU A 107 15.83 6.46 -1.69
N ARG A 108 16.24 5.83 -2.80
CA ARG A 108 16.95 6.53 -3.87
C ARG A 108 16.05 7.57 -4.54
N ALA A 109 14.78 7.24 -4.77
CA ALA A 109 13.80 8.18 -5.31
C ALA A 109 13.60 9.39 -4.37
N VAL A 110 13.41 9.17 -3.06
CA VAL A 110 13.28 10.25 -2.06
C VAL A 110 14.49 11.15 -2.10
N LYS A 111 15.70 10.58 -1.96
CA LYS A 111 16.97 11.33 -1.98
C LYS A 111 17.16 12.12 -3.26
N PHE A 112 16.72 11.58 -4.39
CA PHE A 112 16.78 12.26 -5.68
C PHE A 112 15.82 13.46 -5.72
N VAL A 113 14.56 13.28 -5.32
CA VAL A 113 13.56 14.35 -5.32
C VAL A 113 13.92 15.47 -4.35
N ASP A 114 14.50 15.16 -3.19
CA ASP A 114 14.98 16.16 -2.23
C ASP A 114 16.05 17.09 -2.81
N GLN A 115 16.84 16.60 -3.77
CA GLN A 115 17.87 17.39 -4.46
C GLN A 115 17.32 18.26 -5.59
N LEU A 116 16.05 18.07 -5.98
CA LEU A 116 15.42 18.93 -6.97
C LEU A 116 15.07 20.30 -6.38
N PRO A 117 15.13 21.37 -7.19
CA PRO A 117 14.57 22.66 -6.83
C PRO A 117 13.10 22.54 -6.43
N GLU A 118 12.68 23.30 -5.41
CA GLU A 118 11.32 23.26 -4.85
C GLU A 118 10.21 23.32 -5.90
N LYS A 119 10.29 24.28 -6.83
CA LYS A 119 9.34 24.42 -7.94
C LYS A 119 9.21 23.17 -8.82
N LYS A 120 10.26 22.34 -8.92
CA LYS A 120 10.22 21.09 -9.67
C LYS A 120 9.59 19.96 -8.86
N ARG A 121 9.69 19.98 -7.53
CA ARG A 121 9.12 18.95 -6.64
C ARG A 121 7.59 18.97 -6.66
N GLU A 122 7.00 20.13 -6.92
CA GLU A 122 5.54 20.31 -7.03
C GLU A 122 4.97 19.83 -8.38
N ASP A 123 5.82 19.51 -9.37
CA ASP A 123 5.32 18.98 -10.64
C ASP A 123 4.68 17.61 -10.41
N SER A 124 3.48 17.40 -10.96
CA SER A 124 2.72 16.16 -10.80
C SER A 124 3.54 14.93 -11.16
N SER A 125 4.38 14.98 -12.20
CA SER A 125 5.20 13.84 -12.61
C SER A 125 6.29 13.50 -11.57
N VAL A 126 6.77 14.48 -10.81
CA VAL A 126 7.71 14.23 -9.71
C VAL A 126 6.98 13.63 -8.51
N VAL A 127 5.79 14.15 -8.17
CA VAL A 127 4.93 13.63 -7.12
C VAL A 127 4.50 12.18 -7.43
N ASP A 128 4.10 11.93 -8.67
CA ASP A 128 3.70 10.61 -9.15
C ASP A 128 4.88 9.63 -9.10
N PHE A 129 6.08 10.07 -9.52
CA PHE A 129 7.28 9.23 -9.45
C PHE A 129 7.59 8.82 -8.01
N ILE A 130 7.67 9.78 -7.08
CA ILE A 130 8.05 9.48 -5.70
C ILE A 130 6.98 8.65 -4.99
N SER A 131 5.70 8.99 -5.17
CA SER A 131 4.59 8.27 -4.55
C SER A 131 4.54 6.83 -5.06
N ASN A 132 4.71 6.61 -6.35
CA ASN A 132 4.66 5.25 -6.90
C ASN A 132 5.90 4.43 -6.54
N ALA A 133 7.08 5.05 -6.39
CA ALA A 133 8.27 4.38 -5.89
C ALA A 133 8.09 3.89 -4.43
N THR A 134 7.46 4.70 -3.57
CA THR A 134 7.19 4.33 -2.17
C THR A 134 6.04 3.33 -2.05
N ILE A 135 4.95 3.51 -2.80
CA ILE A 135 3.81 2.59 -2.85
C ILE A 135 4.27 1.20 -3.28
N ALA A 136 5.15 1.09 -4.27
CA ALA A 136 5.69 -0.21 -4.69
C ALA A 136 6.28 -0.97 -3.49
N GLY A 137 7.16 -0.34 -2.70
CA GLY A 137 7.74 -0.96 -1.52
C GLY A 137 6.74 -1.26 -0.41
N ALA A 138 5.79 -0.36 -0.16
CA ALA A 138 4.74 -0.57 0.83
C ALA A 138 3.83 -1.76 0.48
N LYS A 139 3.49 -1.95 -0.80
CA LYS A 139 2.69 -3.09 -1.24
C LYS A 139 3.46 -4.41 -1.15
N ILE A 140 4.77 -4.42 -1.42
CA ILE A 140 5.58 -5.64 -1.19
C ILE A 140 5.68 -5.98 0.29
N ALA A 141 5.83 -4.97 1.17
CA ALA A 141 5.79 -5.20 2.61
C ALA A 141 4.46 -5.81 3.05
N GLY A 142 3.32 -5.25 2.59
CA GLY A 142 1.99 -5.77 2.91
C GLY A 142 1.78 -7.20 2.41
N GLY A 143 2.22 -7.53 1.19
CA GLY A 143 2.14 -8.89 0.67
C GLY A 143 3.03 -9.88 1.42
N THR A 144 4.28 -9.50 1.71
CA THR A 144 5.22 -10.34 2.48
C THR A 144 4.73 -10.56 3.91
N GLY A 145 4.19 -9.50 4.54
CA GLY A 145 3.64 -9.56 5.89
C GLY A 145 2.35 -10.36 5.99
N LEU A 146 1.63 -10.59 4.89
CA LEU A 146 0.53 -11.53 4.88
C LEU A 146 0.98 -12.98 4.99
N GLY A 147 2.20 -13.32 4.56
CA GLY A 147 2.70 -14.69 4.55
C GLY A 147 2.59 -15.41 3.20
N GLU A 148 2.98 -16.68 3.22
CA GLU A 148 2.93 -17.59 2.07
C GLU A 148 2.09 -18.84 2.34
N ASP A 149 1.29 -18.85 3.41
CA ASP A 149 0.33 -19.94 3.65
C ASP A 149 -0.78 -19.91 2.59
N LEU A 150 -1.40 -21.07 2.36
CA LEU A 150 -2.26 -21.27 1.19
C LEU A 150 -3.46 -20.31 1.13
N ASP A 151 -4.04 -19.97 2.27
CA ASP A 151 -5.14 -19.02 2.45
C ASP A 151 -4.71 -17.54 2.33
N GLU A 152 -3.42 -17.25 2.51
CA GLU A 152 -2.83 -15.90 2.45
C GLU A 152 -2.18 -15.59 1.09
N LEU A 153 -1.75 -16.63 0.36
CA LEU A 153 -1.06 -16.49 -0.93
C LEU A 153 -1.85 -15.66 -1.94
N GLY A 154 -3.17 -15.80 -1.99
CA GLY A 154 -4.02 -14.97 -2.85
C GLY A 154 -3.88 -13.47 -2.54
N GLY A 155 -3.84 -13.12 -1.25
CA GLY A 155 -3.67 -11.76 -0.76
C GLY A 155 -2.26 -11.25 -1.05
N ASN A 156 -1.23 -12.04 -0.76
CA ASN A 156 0.16 -11.71 -1.06
C ASN A 156 0.34 -11.40 -2.56
N ILE A 157 -0.18 -12.27 -3.45
CA ILE A 157 -0.11 -12.05 -4.90
C ILE A 157 -0.84 -10.77 -5.30
N ALA A 158 -2.02 -10.49 -4.73
CA ALA A 158 -2.79 -9.29 -5.04
C ALA A 158 -2.04 -8.01 -4.62
N TYR A 159 -1.42 -8.00 -3.43
CA TYR A 159 -0.53 -6.92 -3.00
C TYR A 159 0.66 -6.75 -3.94
N CYS A 160 1.33 -7.83 -4.32
CA CYS A 160 2.45 -7.79 -5.27
C CYS A 160 2.01 -7.22 -6.64
N LYS A 161 0.81 -7.55 -7.13
CA LYS A 161 0.25 -6.98 -8.36
C LYS A 161 0.02 -5.47 -8.24
N ARG A 162 -0.45 -4.98 -7.09
CA ARG A 162 -0.56 -3.53 -6.82
C ARG A 162 0.82 -2.86 -6.77
N GLY A 163 1.82 -3.51 -6.17
CA GLY A 163 3.22 -3.06 -6.19
C GLY A 163 3.81 -2.99 -7.60
N LEU A 164 3.51 -3.99 -8.44
CA LEU A 164 3.90 -4.02 -9.85
C LEU A 164 3.25 -2.88 -10.65
N ALA A 165 1.96 -2.60 -10.40
CA ALA A 165 1.27 -1.48 -11.03
C ALA A 165 1.93 -0.13 -10.66
N ALA A 166 2.25 0.06 -9.38
CA ALA A 166 2.97 1.25 -8.92
C ALA A 166 4.37 1.36 -9.57
N ALA A 167 5.14 0.28 -9.65
CA ALA A 167 6.43 0.31 -10.34
C ALA A 167 6.32 0.74 -11.82
N ASN A 168 5.27 0.29 -12.52
CA ASN A 168 5.00 0.74 -13.90
C ASN A 168 4.63 2.23 -13.97
N LEU A 169 3.81 2.73 -13.03
CA LEU A 169 3.46 4.15 -12.95
C LEU A 169 4.69 5.02 -12.64
N ALA A 170 5.62 4.55 -11.79
CA ALA A 170 6.88 5.24 -11.55
C ALA A 170 7.73 5.36 -12.83
N ILE A 171 7.78 4.32 -13.67
CA ILE A 171 8.46 4.37 -14.98
C ILE A 171 7.79 5.38 -15.92
N ALA A 172 6.45 5.39 -15.96
CA ALA A 172 5.70 6.34 -16.77
C ALA A 172 5.94 7.79 -16.33
N ALA A 173 5.94 8.04 -15.02
CA ALA A 173 6.25 9.34 -14.44
C ALA A 173 7.67 9.80 -14.78
N LEU A 174 8.67 8.90 -14.73
CA LEU A 174 10.04 9.21 -15.17
C LEU A 174 10.12 9.60 -16.65
N HIS A 175 9.32 8.96 -17.51
CA HIS A 175 9.22 9.35 -18.92
C HIS A 175 8.67 10.77 -19.08
N GLU A 176 7.60 11.09 -18.36
CA GLU A 176 7.01 12.44 -18.38
C GLU A 176 7.99 13.50 -17.85
N MET A 177 8.72 13.19 -16.76
CA MET A 177 9.76 14.07 -16.20
C MET A 177 10.87 14.36 -17.23
N LYS A 178 11.22 13.37 -18.06
CA LYS A 178 12.17 13.54 -19.16
C LYS A 178 11.61 14.43 -20.25
N GLU A 179 10.37 14.19 -20.69
CA GLU A 179 9.71 15.00 -21.73
C GLU A 179 9.58 16.47 -21.33
N LYS A 180 9.23 16.71 -20.06
CA LYS A 180 9.18 18.05 -19.45
C LYS A 180 10.56 18.66 -19.16
N ARG A 181 11.65 17.92 -19.39
CA ARG A 181 13.03 18.34 -19.09
C ARG A 181 13.25 18.72 -17.62
N ILE A 182 12.50 18.08 -16.72
CA ILE A 182 12.70 18.18 -15.28
C ILE A 182 14.04 17.55 -14.92
N ILE A 183 14.35 16.41 -15.57
CA ILE A 183 15.58 15.64 -15.42
C ILE A 183 16.36 15.58 -16.73
N ASN A 184 17.67 15.29 -16.64
CA ASN A 184 18.52 15.06 -17.80
C ASN A 184 18.52 13.58 -18.22
N ASP A 185 19.08 13.28 -19.40
CA ASP A 185 19.10 11.92 -19.94
C ASP A 185 19.82 10.92 -19.02
N LYS A 186 20.94 11.29 -18.42
CA LYS A 186 21.70 10.41 -17.53
C LYS A 186 20.85 10.00 -16.32
N THR A 187 20.26 10.99 -15.64
CA THR A 187 19.37 10.75 -14.50
C THR A 187 18.16 9.91 -14.89
N TYR A 188 17.56 10.19 -16.05
CA TYR A 188 16.45 9.39 -16.58
C TYR A 188 16.85 7.93 -16.77
N PHE A 189 17.96 7.65 -17.47
CA PHE A 189 18.39 6.28 -17.73
C PHE A 189 18.74 5.53 -16.44
N ASP A 190 19.40 6.19 -15.49
CA ASP A 190 19.76 5.59 -14.21
C ASP A 190 18.49 5.21 -13.41
N LEU A 191 17.51 6.12 -13.28
CA LEU A 191 16.29 5.86 -12.52
C LEU A 191 15.35 4.86 -13.21
N VAL A 192 15.21 4.92 -14.54
CA VAL A 192 14.37 3.97 -15.28
C VAL A 192 14.96 2.57 -15.22
N LYS A 193 16.29 2.44 -15.25
CA LYS A 193 16.95 1.15 -15.05
C LYS A 193 16.57 0.56 -13.70
N ASP A 194 16.75 1.33 -12.61
CA ASP A 194 16.43 0.86 -11.26
C ASP A 194 14.95 0.47 -11.13
N ALA A 195 14.04 1.31 -11.64
CA ALA A 195 12.59 1.07 -11.62
C ALA A 195 12.20 -0.19 -12.42
N THR A 196 12.83 -0.40 -13.57
CA THR A 196 12.60 -1.58 -14.42
C THR A 196 13.08 -2.85 -13.72
N GLU A 197 14.24 -2.81 -13.08
CA GLU A 197 14.74 -3.96 -12.33
C GLU A 197 13.85 -4.30 -11.12
N VAL A 198 13.24 -3.30 -10.47
CA VAL A 198 12.23 -3.52 -9.43
C VAL A 198 10.98 -4.16 -10.02
N ARG A 199 10.43 -3.58 -11.09
CA ARG A 199 9.24 -4.10 -11.80
C ARG A 199 9.43 -5.57 -12.18
N ASP A 200 10.57 -5.91 -12.78
CA ASP A 200 10.84 -7.27 -13.26
C ASP A 200 11.01 -8.26 -12.10
N ALA A 201 11.63 -7.84 -10.99
CA ALA A 201 11.73 -8.65 -9.79
C ALA A 201 10.36 -8.95 -9.17
N ILE A 202 9.47 -7.94 -9.10
CA ILE A 202 8.09 -8.14 -8.61
C ILE A 202 7.33 -9.08 -9.55
N ALA A 203 7.46 -8.90 -10.86
CA ALA A 203 6.77 -9.74 -11.84
C ALA A 203 7.20 -11.21 -11.72
N LEU A 204 8.51 -11.48 -11.54
CA LEU A 204 9.02 -12.82 -11.31
C LEU A 204 8.48 -13.41 -10.01
N HIS A 205 8.48 -12.64 -8.93
CA HIS A 205 7.97 -13.10 -7.64
C HIS A 205 6.47 -13.46 -7.68
N ILE A 206 5.65 -12.70 -8.42
CA ILE A 206 4.25 -13.05 -8.66
C ILE A 206 4.12 -14.42 -9.34
N VAL A 207 5.00 -14.75 -10.29
CA VAL A 207 4.98 -16.08 -10.92
C VAL A 207 5.32 -17.16 -9.90
N GLU A 208 6.33 -16.94 -9.06
CA GLU A 208 6.73 -17.88 -8.00
C GLU A 208 5.59 -18.14 -7.00
N LEU A 209 4.92 -17.08 -6.52
CA LEU A 209 3.79 -17.19 -5.60
C LEU A 209 2.59 -17.91 -6.24
N ARG A 210 2.30 -17.65 -7.52
CA ARG A 210 1.25 -18.39 -8.24
C ARG A 210 1.58 -19.87 -8.38
N GLU A 211 2.85 -20.21 -8.62
CA GLU A 211 3.27 -21.62 -8.65
C GLU A 211 3.07 -22.30 -7.30
N LYS A 212 3.37 -21.63 -6.19
CA LYS A 212 3.08 -22.12 -4.83
C LYS A 212 1.59 -22.34 -4.62
N PHE A 213 0.77 -21.33 -4.93
CA PHE A 213 -0.69 -21.40 -4.80
C PHE A 213 -1.30 -22.58 -5.56
N TYR A 214 -0.89 -22.79 -6.82
CA TYR A 214 -1.40 -23.91 -7.63
C TYR A 214 -0.89 -25.28 -7.18
N ARG A 215 0.24 -25.35 -6.47
CA ARG A 215 0.75 -26.59 -5.88
C ARG A 215 0.13 -26.88 -4.51
N GLY A 216 -0.46 -25.88 -3.85
CA GLY A 216 -1.04 -26.00 -2.52
C GLY A 216 0.00 -26.11 -1.41
N VAL A 217 1.17 -25.48 -1.60
CA VAL A 217 2.35 -25.57 -0.72
C VAL A 217 3.04 -24.23 -0.61
#